data_AF-A0A5P9P8P8-F1
#
_entry.id   AF-A0A5P9P8P8-F1
#
_cell.length_a   1.000
_cell.length_b   1.000
_cell.length_c   1.000
_cell.angle_alpha   90.00
_cell.angle_beta   90.00
_cell.angle_gamma   90.00
#
_symmetry.space_group_name_H-M   'P 1'
#
loop_
_entity.id
_entity.type
_entity.pdbx_description
1 polymer ?
#
loop_
_entity_poly.entity_id
_entity_poly.type
_entity_poly.pdbx_seq_one_letter_code
_entity_poly.pdbx_strand_id
1 'polypeptide(L)'
;MAQNTVTTTVSVMPADALFLSWATSINASGLFREALAEQMAYRDIDRPELVMLVNEALRHDEYDLDDLTERTSDLEDLQALLEPSNSNPAKHE
;
A
#
# COMPACT_ATOMS: atom_id res chain seq x y z
N MET A 1 19.54 -4.46 -3.54
CA MET A 1 18.24 -4.86 -2.95
C MET A 1 17.22 -4.85 -4.07
N ALA A 2 16.53 -5.96 -4.31
CA ALA A 2 15.54 -6.02 -5.37
C ALA A 2 14.44 -5.00 -5.09
N GLN A 3 14.06 -4.19 -6.07
CA GLN A 3 12.84 -3.41 -5.95
C GLN A 3 11.69 -4.40 -6.01
N ASN A 4 11.01 -4.63 -4.87
CA ASN A 4 9.79 -5.43 -4.82
C ASN A 4 8.75 -4.73 -5.70
N THR A 5 8.72 -5.12 -6.97
CA THR A 5 7.81 -4.55 -7.96
C THR A 5 6.54 -5.39 -7.94
N VAL A 6 5.45 -4.81 -7.47
CA VAL A 6 4.13 -5.45 -7.48
C VAL A 6 3.49 -5.17 -8.83
N THR A 7 2.99 -6.23 -9.49
CA THR A 7 2.20 -6.09 -10.72
C THR A 7 0.73 -6.30 -10.38
N THR A 8 -0.09 -5.28 -10.62
CA THR A 8 -1.55 -5.36 -10.46
C THR A 8 -2.22 -5.29 -11.83
N THR A 9 -3.02 -6.29 -12.16
CA THR A 9 -3.84 -6.28 -13.38
C THR A 9 -5.17 -5.60 -13.08
N VAL A 10 -5.54 -4.60 -13.89
CA VAL A 10 -6.82 -3.89 -13.79
C VAL A 10 -7.66 -4.12 -15.03
N SER A 11 -8.98 -4.20 -14.85
CA SER A 11 -9.92 -4.22 -15.97
C SER A 11 -10.31 -2.79 -16.35
N VAL A 12 -10.33 -2.49 -17.65
CA VAL A 12 -10.73 -1.19 -18.19
C VAL A 12 -11.78 -1.38 -19.28
N MET A 13 -12.53 -0.33 -19.59
CA MET A 13 -13.51 -0.41 -20.67
C MET A 13 -12.79 -0.56 -22.03
N PRO A 14 -13.40 -1.23 -23.02
CA PRO A 14 -12.79 -1.35 -24.34
C PRO A 14 -12.43 -0.02 -25.01
N ALA A 15 -13.22 1.04 -24.76
CA ALA A 15 -12.94 2.39 -25.25
C ALA A 15 -11.65 2.97 -24.66
N ASP A 16 -11.43 2.77 -23.36
CA ASP A 16 -10.23 3.24 -22.65
C ASP A 16 -8.99 2.47 -23.11
N ALA A 17 -9.11 1.15 -23.30
CA ALA A 17 -8.05 0.32 -23.87
C ALA A 17 -7.66 0.80 -25.28
N LEU A 18 -8.65 1.13 -26.12
CA LEU A 18 -8.41 1.68 -27.45
C LEU A 18 -7.73 3.06 -27.37
N PHE A 19 -8.20 3.95 -26.51
CA PHE A 19 -7.58 5.26 -26.30
C PHE A 19 -6.13 5.15 -25.82
N LEU A 20 -5.85 4.28 -24.84
CA LEU A 20 -4.49 4.03 -24.36
C LEU A 20 -3.57 3.48 -25.45
N SER A 21 -4.10 2.65 -26.37
CA SER A 21 -3.33 2.17 -27.52
C SER A 21 -2.91 3.29 -28.49
N TRP A 22 -3.70 4.36 -28.58
CA TRP A 22 -3.39 5.53 -29.42
C TRP A 22 -2.44 6.50 -28.72
N ALA A 23 -2.59 6.64 -27.41
CA ALA A 23 -1.84 7.56 -26.60
C ALA A 23 -0.53 6.92 -26.12
N THR A 24 0.36 6.55 -27.05
CA THR A 24 1.63 5.85 -26.76
C THR A 24 2.59 6.61 -25.85
N SER A 25 2.39 7.92 -25.66
CA SER A 25 3.12 8.75 -24.70
C SER A 25 2.54 8.72 -23.29
N ILE A 26 1.30 8.28 -23.10
CA ILE A 26 0.66 8.19 -21.80
C ILE A 26 1.21 6.97 -21.09
N ASN A 27 1.98 7.23 -20.04
CA ASN A 27 2.41 6.18 -19.13
C ASN A 27 1.19 5.77 -18.28
N ALA A 28 0.57 4.64 -18.60
CA ALA A 28 -0.56 4.10 -17.84
C ALA A 28 -0.25 3.93 -16.34
N SER A 29 1.01 3.61 -15.99
CA SER A 29 1.44 3.57 -14.58
C SER A 29 1.46 4.96 -13.92
N GLY A 30 1.69 6.01 -14.69
CA GLY A 30 1.59 7.41 -14.24
C GLY A 30 0.16 7.78 -13.90
N LEU A 31 -0.78 7.54 -14.83
CA LEU A 31 -2.21 7.76 -14.59
C LEU A 31 -2.72 6.96 -13.39
N PHE A 32 -2.31 5.70 -13.27
CA PHE A 32 -2.70 4.87 -12.14
C PHE A 32 -2.15 5.39 -10.82
N ARG A 33 -0.88 5.86 -10.78
CA ARG A 33 -0.30 6.47 -9.57
C ARG A 33 -1.00 7.77 -9.16
N GLU A 34 -1.39 8.61 -10.13
CA GLU A 34 -2.16 9.83 -9.86
C GLU A 34 -3.53 9.51 -9.27
N ALA A 35 -4.27 8.59 -9.89
CA ALA A 35 -5.57 8.15 -9.37
C ALA A 35 -5.45 7.59 -7.94
N LEU A 36 -4.41 6.80 -7.65
CA LEU A 36 -4.16 6.32 -6.29
C LEU A 36 -3.85 7.46 -5.32
N ALA A 37 -3.09 8.48 -5.74
CA ALA A 37 -2.80 9.64 -4.89
C ALA A 37 -4.06 10.44 -4.57
N GLU A 38 -4.96 10.62 -5.54
CA GLU A 38 -6.26 11.27 -5.31
C GLU A 38 -7.13 10.48 -4.33
N GLN A 39 -7.19 9.15 -4.47
CA GLN A 39 -7.94 8.30 -3.55
C GLN A 39 -7.37 8.31 -2.13
N MET A 40 -6.04 8.33 -1.99
CA MET A 40 -5.38 8.49 -0.69
C MET A 40 -5.74 9.83 -0.05
N ALA A 41 -5.65 10.93 -0.80
CA ALA A 41 -6.03 12.26 -0.30
C ALA A 41 -7.51 12.32 0.10
N TYR A 42 -8.41 11.70 -0.66
CA TYR A 42 -9.83 11.62 -0.31
C TYR A 42 -10.09 10.86 1.00
N ARG A 43 -9.24 9.88 1.31
CA ARG A 43 -9.31 9.07 2.54
C ARG A 43 -8.43 9.60 3.67
N ASP A 44 -7.84 10.79 3.50
CA ASP A 44 -6.91 11.40 4.45
C ASP A 44 -5.68 10.52 4.77
N ILE A 45 -5.22 9.74 3.79
CA ILE A 45 -4.02 8.90 3.90
C ILE A 45 -2.81 9.69 3.41
N ASP A 46 -1.88 10.00 4.32
CA ASP A 46 -0.60 10.62 3.95
C ASP A 46 0.34 9.58 3.31
N ARG A 47 0.72 9.83 2.05
CA ARG A 47 1.56 8.90 1.28
C ARG A 47 2.97 8.74 1.88
N PRO A 48 3.70 9.80 2.25
CA PRO A 48 4.96 9.69 2.98
C PRO A 48 4.85 8.86 4.26
N GLU A 49 3.82 9.06 5.08
CA GLU A 49 3.57 8.26 6.28
C GLU A 49 3.34 6.79 5.94
N LEU A 50 2.45 6.48 5.00
CA LEU A 50 2.20 5.10 4.56
C LEU A 50 3.49 4.42 4.09
N VAL A 51 4.31 5.12 3.30
CA VAL A 51 5.60 4.59 2.83
C VAL A 51 6.56 4.33 4.00
N MET A 52 6.60 5.21 4.99
CA MET A 52 7.43 5.01 6.18
C MET A 52 6.99 3.77 6.96
N LEU A 53 5.69 3.64 7.24
CA LEU A 53 5.13 2.52 8.01
C LEU A 53 5.30 1.18 7.28
N VAL A 54 5.02 1.12 5.98
CA VAL A 54 5.23 -0.11 5.18
C VAL A 54 6.72 -0.49 5.16
N ASN A 55 7.62 0.46 4.97
CA ASN A 55 9.05 0.16 5.01
C ASN A 55 9.53 -0.29 6.39
N GLU A 56 8.96 0.26 7.46
CA GLU A 56 9.26 -0.20 8.81
C GLU A 56 8.75 -1.62 9.03
N ALA A 57 7.51 -1.91 8.63
CA ALA A 57 6.93 -3.26 8.71
C ALA A 57 7.75 -4.31 7.96
N LEU A 58 8.15 -4.01 6.72
CA LEU A 58 8.96 -4.91 5.90
C LEU A 58 10.41 -5.06 6.39
N ARG A 59 10.84 -4.29 7.40
CA ARG A 59 12.12 -4.54 8.10
C ARG A 59 11.99 -5.56 9.21
N HIS A 60 10.79 -5.78 9.75
CA HIS A 60 10.54 -6.88 10.67
C HIS A 60 10.49 -8.17 9.85
N ASP A 61 11.34 -9.14 10.19
CA ASP A 61 11.37 -10.46 9.51
C ASP A 61 10.04 -11.25 9.67
N GLU A 62 9.07 -10.70 10.40
CA GLU A 62 7.75 -11.28 10.70
C GLU A 62 6.66 -10.87 9.71
N TYR A 63 6.90 -9.86 8.86
CA TYR A 63 5.88 -9.33 7.95
C TYR A 63 6.43 -9.20 6.53
N ASP A 64 5.76 -9.83 5.58
CA ASP A 64 5.92 -9.52 4.17
C ASP A 64 4.76 -8.67 3.62
N LEU A 65 4.81 -8.31 2.34
CA LEU A 65 3.78 -7.46 1.76
C LEU A 65 2.40 -8.14 1.72
N ASP A 66 2.37 -9.45 1.52
CA ASP A 66 1.11 -10.19 1.45
C ASP A 66 0.46 -10.18 2.85
N ASP A 67 1.24 -10.42 3.91
CA ASP A 67 0.80 -10.31 5.31
C ASP A 67 0.19 -8.93 5.61
N LEU A 68 0.84 -7.84 5.17
CA LEU A 68 0.34 -6.49 5.38
C LEU A 68 -0.99 -6.25 4.66
N THR A 69 -1.13 -6.76 3.43
CA THR A 69 -2.38 -6.60 2.67
C THR A 69 -3.55 -7.42 3.23
N GLU A 70 -3.27 -8.55 3.90
CA GLU A 70 -4.29 -9.37 4.53
C GLU A 70 -4.72 -8.83 5.90
N ARG A 71 -3.80 -8.19 6.63
CA ARG A 71 -3.99 -7.80 8.03
C ARG A 71 -4.32 -6.33 8.25
N THR A 72 -4.25 -5.50 7.20
CA THR A 72 -4.51 -4.06 7.31
C THR A 72 -5.56 -3.61 6.31
N SER A 73 -6.44 -2.72 6.74
CA SER A 73 -7.44 -2.05 5.89
C SER A 73 -7.30 -0.53 5.88
N ASP A 74 -6.55 0.03 6.85
CA ASP A 74 -6.23 1.44 6.99
C ASP A 74 -4.85 1.67 7.64
N LEU A 75 -4.53 2.93 7.93
CA LEU A 75 -3.27 3.32 8.59
C LEU A 75 -3.23 2.91 10.07
N GLU A 76 -4.37 2.88 10.77
CA GLU A 76 -4.42 2.54 12.19
C GLU A 76 -4.09 1.06 12.40
N ASP A 77 -4.63 0.19 11.54
CA ASP A 77 -4.28 -1.24 11.51
C ASP A 77 -2.77 -1.43 11.33
N LEU A 78 -2.17 -0.72 10.36
CA LEU A 78 -0.74 -0.83 10.06
C LEU A 78 0.13 -0.31 11.22
N GLN A 79 -0.29 0.77 11.88
CA GLN A 79 0.39 1.27 13.08
C GLN A 79 0.28 0.25 14.22
N ALA A 80 -0.90 -0.31 14.47
CA ALA A 80 -1.13 -1.31 15.51
C ALA A 80 -0.29 -2.59 15.31
N LEU A 81 0.00 -2.98 14.06
CA LEU A 81 0.91 -4.09 13.75
C LEU A 81 2.37 -3.80 14.16
N LEU A 82 2.77 -2.53 14.15
CA LEU A 82 4.13 -2.07 14.47
C LEU A 82 4.30 -1.67 15.92
N GLU A 83 3.22 -1.40 16.62
CA GLU A 83 3.27 -1.18 18.05
C GLU A 83 3.78 -2.47 18.73
N PRO A 84 4.88 -2.41 19.48
CA PRO A 84 5.35 -3.57 20.22
C PRO A 84 4.21 -3.96 21.16
N SER A 85 3.74 -5.19 21.03
CA SER A 85 2.73 -5.75 21.93
C SER A 85 3.16 -5.47 23.37
N ASN A 86 2.57 -4.46 24.00
CA ASN A 86 2.70 -4.24 25.44
C ASN A 86 1.78 -5.25 26.15
N SER A 87 1.98 -6.52 25.83
CA SER A 87 1.46 -7.65 26.59
C SER A 87 2.41 -7.87 27.75
N ASN A 88 2.38 -6.96 28.72
CA ASN A 88 2.76 -7.26 30.08
C ASN A 88 1.51 -7.81 30.78
N PRO A 89 1.33 -9.14 30.95
CA PRO A 89 0.46 -9.61 32.01
C PRO A 89 1.18 -9.25 33.32
N ALA A 90 0.67 -8.22 33.98
CA ALA A 90 1.04 -7.88 35.33
C ALA A 90 1.06 -9.17 36.18
N LYS A 91 2.22 -9.44 36.77
CA LYS A 91 2.36 -10.34 37.91
C LYS A 91 1.37 -9.90 38.98
N HIS A 92 0.37 -10.72 39.27
CA HIS A 92 -0.32 -10.79 40.56
C HIS A 92 -0.31 -12.28 40.90
N GLU A 93 0.70 -12.72 41.65
CA GLU A 93 0.71 -12.86 43.12
C GLU A 93 -0.02 -14.13 43.58
#